data_AF-A0A8T8HW51-F1
#
_entry.id   AF-A0A8T8HW51-F1
#
_cell.length_a   1.000
_cell.length_b   1.000
_cell.length_c   1.000
_cell.angle_alpha   90.00
_cell.angle_beta   90.00
_cell.angle_gamma   90.00
#
_symmetry.space_group_name_H-M   'P 1'
#
loop_
_entity.id
_entity.type
_entity.pdbx_description
1 polymer ?
#
loop_
_entity_poly.entity_id
_entity_poly.type
_entity_poly.pdbx_seq_one_letter_code
_entity_poly.pdbx_strand_id
1 'polypeptide(L)'
;MLNAAGRLAVIPKGFHQPLNDVQGDVALGATLRRELEEELFGRAEVDTTVGGSRAAAPMHPGRWSEPMKWLAAEPGRMRVERTGFGFNLVSGNYEVAGLVVVEDEEFWPRFGGQVEANWEAAGLQLYSSLDGELIGDLVARESWSNEGLFALLQGLRRLREIGGKRVDLPAVELSGL
;
A
#
# COMPACT_ATOMS: atom_id res chain seq x y z
N MET A 1 0.17 8.85 5.54
CA MET A 1 -0.71 8.76 6.72
C MET A 1 0.12 8.63 7.98
N LEU A 2 -0.50 8.66 9.16
CA LEU A 2 0.16 8.29 10.42
C LEU A 2 -0.28 6.88 10.83
N ASN A 3 0.65 6.05 11.29
CA ASN A 3 0.31 4.74 11.87
C ASN A 3 -0.23 4.90 13.31
N ALA A 4 -0.63 3.79 13.94
CA ALA A 4 -1.12 3.78 15.32
C ALA A 4 -0.15 4.38 16.36
N ALA A 5 1.14 4.47 16.06
CA ALA A 5 2.16 5.10 16.89
C ALA A 5 2.40 6.59 16.54
N GLY A 6 1.57 7.20 15.68
CA GLY A 6 1.70 8.59 15.25
C GLY A 6 2.90 8.86 14.32
N ARG A 7 3.46 7.83 13.67
CA ARG A 7 4.60 7.93 12.75
C ARG A 7 4.15 7.88 11.30
N LEU A 8 4.88 8.53 10.39
CA LEU A 8 4.58 8.45 8.95
C LEU A 8 4.67 7.01 8.46
N ALA A 9 3.66 6.62 7.69
CA ALA A 9 3.57 5.33 7.01
C ALA A 9 2.95 5.49 5.62
N VAL A 10 3.27 4.54 4.74
CA VAL A 10 2.65 4.38 3.42
C VAL A 10 1.41 3.50 3.53
N ILE A 11 0.49 3.69 2.58
CA ILE A 11 -0.74 2.92 2.41
C ILE A 11 -0.68 2.23 1.03
N PRO A 12 -1.22 1.01 0.84
CA PRO A 12 -1.88 0.20 1.85
C PRO A 12 -0.93 -0.48 2.86
N LYS A 13 -1.36 -0.65 4.10
CA LYS A 13 -0.58 -1.29 5.17
C LYS A 13 -1.34 -2.47 5.80
N GLY A 14 -0.87 -3.68 5.50
CA GLY A 14 -1.36 -4.89 6.16
C GLY A 14 -0.48 -5.37 7.30
N PHE A 15 -1.12 -5.92 8.32
CA PHE A 15 -0.45 -6.69 9.37
C PHE A 15 -0.84 -8.16 9.27
N HIS A 16 0.17 -9.03 9.24
CA HIS A 16 -0.02 -10.45 9.48
C HIS A 16 0.11 -10.72 10.97
N GLN A 17 -0.94 -11.28 11.58
CA GLN A 17 -0.84 -11.91 12.89
C GLN A 17 0.07 -13.16 12.79
N PRO A 18 0.55 -13.72 13.92
CA PRO A 18 1.35 -14.95 13.88
C PRO A 18 0.70 -16.00 13.00
N LEU A 19 1.42 -16.45 11.97
CA LEU A 19 0.91 -17.38 10.97
C LEU A 19 0.53 -18.69 11.67
N ASN A 20 -0.75 -19.05 11.65
CA ASN A 20 -1.20 -20.36 12.14
C ASN A 20 -1.14 -21.40 11.02
N ASP A 21 -1.25 -20.98 9.76
CA ASP A 21 -1.05 -21.80 8.57
C ASP A 21 -0.17 -21.08 7.55
N VAL A 22 1.09 -21.52 7.45
CA VAL A 22 2.10 -20.95 6.55
C VAL A 22 1.71 -21.03 5.07
N GLN A 23 0.85 -21.97 4.66
CA GLN A 23 0.43 -22.14 3.26
C GLN A 23 -0.81 -21.28 2.93
N GLY A 24 -1.71 -21.08 3.90
CA GLY A 24 -2.92 -20.27 3.74
C GLY A 24 -2.71 -18.77 3.97
N ASP A 25 -1.81 -18.39 4.88
CA ASP A 25 -1.70 -17.02 5.40
C ASP A 25 -0.75 -16.09 4.61
N VAL A 26 -0.05 -16.61 3.58
CA VAL A 26 1.10 -15.92 2.94
C VAL A 26 0.83 -15.46 1.50
N ALA A 27 -0.43 -15.43 1.05
CA ALA A 27 -0.75 -14.85 -0.25
C ALA A 27 -0.63 -13.31 -0.23
N LEU A 28 0.60 -12.78 -0.19
CA LEU A 28 0.93 -11.35 -0.05
C LEU A 28 0.19 -10.47 -1.07
N GLY A 29 0.05 -10.92 -2.31
CA GLY A 29 -0.73 -10.20 -3.32
C GLY A 29 -2.24 -10.21 -3.07
N ALA A 30 -2.77 -11.22 -2.38
CA ALA A 30 -4.15 -11.23 -1.91
C ALA A 30 -4.32 -10.28 -0.71
N THR A 31 -3.36 -10.26 0.23
CA THR A 31 -3.33 -9.27 1.33
C THR A 31 -3.32 -7.85 0.78
N LEU A 32 -2.39 -7.49 -0.10
CA LEU A 32 -2.32 -6.13 -0.66
C LEU A 32 -3.62 -5.70 -1.36
N ARG A 33 -4.29 -6.62 -2.07
CA ARG A 33 -5.60 -6.34 -2.68
C ARG A 33 -6.72 -6.18 -1.66
N ARG A 34 -6.67 -6.92 -0.55
CA ARG A 34 -7.60 -6.76 0.56
C ARG A 34 -7.40 -5.40 1.22
N GLU A 35 -6.16 -5.05 1.57
CA GLU A 35 -5.87 -3.75 2.19
C GLU A 35 -6.22 -2.58 1.25
N LEU A 36 -5.95 -2.71 -0.06
CA LEU A 36 -6.36 -1.71 -1.04
C LEU A 36 -7.89 -1.48 -1.02
N GLU A 37 -8.67 -2.56 -0.95
CA GLU A 37 -10.13 -2.51 -0.88
C GLU A 37 -10.64 -1.92 0.45
N GLU A 38 -9.99 -2.25 1.57
CA GLU A 38 -10.39 -1.81 2.92
C GLU A 38 -9.97 -0.37 3.20
N GLU A 39 -8.72 -0.03 2.94
CA GLU A 39 -8.12 1.25 3.33
C GLU A 39 -8.35 2.38 2.32
N LEU A 40 -8.41 2.08 1.01
CA LEU A 40 -8.58 3.11 -0.02
C LEU A 40 -9.99 3.23 -0.59
N PHE A 41 -10.78 2.15 -0.59
CA PHE A 41 -12.15 2.18 -1.12
C PHE A 41 -13.23 2.18 -0.03
N GLY A 42 -12.83 2.51 1.21
CA GLY A 42 -13.73 2.80 2.32
C GLY A 42 -14.56 1.60 2.78
N ARG A 43 -14.10 0.37 2.54
CA ARG A 43 -14.80 -0.80 3.05
C ARG A 43 -14.55 -0.93 4.55
N ALA A 44 -15.62 -1.09 5.32
CA ALA A 44 -15.54 -1.33 6.76
C ALA A 44 -14.51 -2.42 7.06
N GLU A 45 -13.56 -2.12 7.96
CA GLU A 45 -12.55 -3.07 8.42
C GLU A 45 -13.20 -4.42 8.70
N VAL A 46 -12.55 -5.49 8.27
CA VAL A 46 -12.86 -6.83 8.77
C VAL A 46 -12.21 -6.95 10.17
N ASP A 47 -12.47 -6.01 11.07
CA ASP A 47 -11.86 -6.02 12.38
C ASP A 47 -12.44 -7.15 13.25
N THR A 48 -11.55 -7.78 13.98
CA THR A 48 -11.69 -9.09 14.61
C THR A 48 -12.30 -9.04 16.01
N THR A 49 -12.67 -7.86 16.50
CA THR A 49 -13.01 -7.65 17.93
C THR A 49 -14.43 -7.15 18.22
N VAL A 50 -15.25 -6.75 17.24
CA VAL A 50 -16.62 -6.26 17.50
C VAL A 50 -17.65 -6.99 16.62
N GLY A 51 -18.62 -7.62 17.27
CA GLY A 51 -19.54 -8.61 16.72
C GLY A 51 -20.20 -8.26 15.38
N GLY A 52 -19.86 -9.05 14.37
CA GLY A 52 -20.53 -9.11 13.06
C GLY A 52 -20.35 -10.49 12.44
N SER A 53 -21.33 -10.94 11.65
CA SER A 53 -21.24 -12.20 10.91
C SER A 53 -20.05 -12.16 9.95
N ARG A 54 -19.09 -13.08 10.12
CA ARG A 54 -17.89 -13.17 9.28
C ARG A 54 -18.28 -13.66 7.89
N ALA A 55 -17.88 -12.92 6.86
CA ALA A 55 -17.95 -13.46 5.51
C ALA A 55 -16.90 -14.58 5.37
N ALA A 56 -17.33 -15.79 5.00
CA ALA A 56 -16.40 -16.89 4.76
C ALA A 56 -15.44 -16.62 3.58
N ALA A 57 -15.84 -15.76 2.65
CA ALA A 57 -15.01 -15.25 1.55
C ALA A 57 -15.07 -13.71 1.50
N PRO A 58 -14.30 -12.99 2.35
CA PRO A 58 -14.35 -11.52 2.42
C PRO A 58 -14.03 -10.85 1.09
N MET A 59 -13.12 -11.46 0.32
CA MET A 59 -12.66 -10.99 -1.00
C MET A 59 -13.43 -11.62 -2.18
N HIS A 60 -14.61 -12.19 -1.98
CA HIS A 60 -15.43 -12.70 -3.08
C HIS A 60 -15.73 -11.58 -4.10
N PRO A 61 -15.56 -11.78 -5.43
CA PRO A 61 -15.71 -10.71 -6.42
C PRO A 61 -17.05 -9.95 -6.38
N GLY A 62 -18.14 -10.64 -6.05
CA GLY A 62 -19.46 -10.02 -5.87
C GLY A 62 -19.52 -8.97 -4.75
N ARG A 63 -18.54 -8.95 -3.83
CA ARG A 63 -18.45 -8.02 -2.70
C ARG A 63 -17.48 -6.86 -2.96
N TRP A 64 -16.74 -6.85 -4.06
CA TRP A 64 -15.82 -5.77 -4.37
C TRP A 64 -16.54 -4.44 -4.62
N SER A 65 -15.92 -3.35 -4.18
CA SER A 65 -16.24 -1.99 -4.56
C SER A 65 -16.21 -1.81 -6.08
N GLU A 66 -16.88 -0.78 -6.60
CA GLU A 66 -16.83 -0.48 -8.04
C GLU A 66 -15.40 -0.18 -8.54
N PRO A 67 -14.56 0.61 -7.84
CA PRO A 67 -13.17 0.83 -8.23
C PRO A 67 -12.37 -0.48 -8.29
N MET A 68 -12.54 -1.37 -7.31
CA MET A 68 -11.81 -2.63 -7.30
C MET A 68 -12.28 -3.59 -8.40
N LYS A 69 -13.59 -3.65 -8.68
CA LYS A 69 -14.11 -4.38 -9.85
C LYS A 69 -13.51 -3.86 -11.15
N TRP A 70 -13.39 -2.53 -11.29
CA TRP A 70 -12.76 -1.92 -12.45
C TRP A 70 -11.30 -2.35 -12.61
N LEU A 71 -10.50 -2.20 -11.55
CA LEU A 71 -9.07 -2.53 -11.56
C LEU A 71 -8.81 -4.02 -11.80
N ALA A 72 -9.69 -4.90 -11.30
CA ALA A 72 -9.55 -6.34 -11.45
C ALA A 72 -10.09 -6.91 -12.77
N ALA A 73 -10.88 -6.13 -13.53
CA ALA A 73 -11.53 -6.61 -14.75
C ALA A 73 -10.53 -6.89 -15.88
N GLU A 74 -9.42 -6.15 -15.94
CA GLU A 74 -8.43 -6.23 -17.00
C GLU A 74 -7.02 -6.23 -16.40
N PRO A 75 -6.14 -7.20 -16.74
CA PRO A 75 -4.79 -7.29 -16.16
C PRO A 75 -3.91 -6.04 -16.35
N GLY A 76 -4.22 -5.22 -17.37
CA GLY A 76 -3.46 -4.01 -17.68
C GLY A 76 -3.86 -2.77 -16.87
N ARG A 77 -4.89 -2.84 -16.02
CA ARG A 77 -5.38 -1.65 -15.28
C ARG A 77 -4.63 -1.39 -13.99
N MET A 78 -4.15 -2.45 -13.34
CA MET A 78 -3.42 -2.37 -12.09
C MET A 78 -2.27 -3.36 -12.08
N ARG A 79 -1.12 -2.87 -11.63
CA ARG A 79 0.06 -3.67 -11.37
C ARG A 79 0.33 -3.69 -9.88
N VAL A 80 0.60 -4.87 -9.33
CA VAL A 80 0.99 -5.05 -7.93
C VAL A 80 2.34 -5.78 -7.92
N GLU A 81 3.36 -5.13 -7.36
CA GLU A 81 4.71 -5.69 -7.26
C GLU A 81 5.16 -5.80 -5.82
N ARG A 82 5.95 -6.85 -5.54
CA ARG A 82 6.73 -6.95 -4.30
C ARG A 82 8.08 -6.29 -4.59
N THR A 83 8.39 -5.22 -3.87
CA THR A 83 9.56 -4.38 -4.14
C THR A 83 10.73 -4.65 -3.19
N GLY A 84 10.46 -5.28 -2.05
CA GLY A 84 11.51 -5.64 -1.11
C GLY A 84 11.02 -6.52 0.04
N PHE A 85 12.00 -7.12 0.71
CA PHE A 85 11.85 -7.83 1.97
C PHE A 85 12.85 -7.23 2.96
N GLY A 86 12.39 -6.88 4.15
CA GLY A 86 13.20 -6.34 5.23
C GLY A 86 13.03 -7.17 6.49
N PHE A 87 14.11 -7.32 7.25
CA PHE A 87 14.06 -7.93 8.58
C PHE A 87 14.58 -6.91 9.60
N ASN A 88 13.70 -6.52 10.53
CA ASN A 88 14.03 -5.55 11.57
C ASN A 88 14.76 -6.29 12.71
N LEU A 89 16.06 -6.07 12.82
CA LEU A 89 16.90 -6.72 13.83
C LEU A 89 16.63 -6.25 15.27
N VAL A 90 15.93 -5.12 15.46
CA VAL A 90 15.58 -4.61 16.78
C VAL A 90 14.28 -5.25 17.29
N SER A 91 13.25 -5.31 16.45
CA SER A 91 11.95 -5.88 16.84
C SER A 91 11.79 -7.37 16.52
N GLY A 92 12.59 -7.91 15.61
CA GLY A 92 12.43 -9.27 15.06
C GLY A 92 11.32 -9.38 14.01
N ASN A 93 10.66 -8.29 13.64
CA ASN A 93 9.62 -8.29 12.60
C ASN A 93 10.24 -8.41 11.21
N TYR A 94 9.48 -8.98 10.27
CA TYR A 94 9.77 -8.89 8.84
C TYR A 94 8.74 -7.99 8.16
N GLU A 95 9.19 -7.34 7.09
CA GLU A 95 8.39 -6.42 6.29
C GLU A 95 8.47 -6.84 4.83
N VAL A 96 7.33 -6.88 4.15
CA VAL A 96 7.27 -7.06 2.69
C VAL A 96 6.79 -5.75 2.09
N ALA A 97 7.67 -5.05 1.38
CA ALA A 97 7.30 -3.84 0.67
C ALA A 97 6.57 -4.18 -0.63
N GLY A 98 5.46 -3.48 -0.87
CA GLY A 98 4.66 -3.59 -2.09
C GLY A 98 4.54 -2.25 -2.82
N LEU A 99 4.38 -2.30 -4.13
CA LEU A 99 4.02 -1.16 -4.98
C LEU A 99 2.76 -1.50 -5.76
N VAL A 100 1.73 -0.67 -5.62
CA VAL A 100 0.53 -0.71 -6.45
C VAL A 100 0.60 0.44 -7.45
N VAL A 101 0.49 0.14 -8.74
CA VAL A 101 0.43 1.13 -9.82
C VAL A 101 -0.90 0.96 -10.54
N VAL A 102 -1.69 2.03 -10.58
CA VAL A 102 -2.86 2.11 -11.46
C VAL A 102 -2.39 2.66 -12.80
N GLU A 103 -2.47 1.82 -13.83
CA GLU A 103 -1.96 2.11 -15.18
C GLU A 103 -3.03 2.77 -16.06
N ASP A 104 -4.31 2.52 -15.76
CA ASP A 104 -5.45 3.04 -16.51
C ASP A 104 -5.67 4.53 -16.19
N GLU A 105 -5.43 5.40 -17.17
CA GLU A 105 -5.60 6.85 -17.04
C GLU A 105 -7.07 7.27 -16.80
N GLU A 106 -8.04 6.43 -17.15
CA GLU A 106 -9.46 6.70 -16.91
C GLU A 106 -9.87 6.44 -15.45
N PHE A 107 -9.02 5.78 -14.65
CA PHE A 107 -9.35 5.46 -13.27
C PHE A 107 -9.54 6.72 -12.43
N TRP A 108 -8.58 7.65 -12.43
CA TRP A 108 -8.61 8.82 -11.56
C TRP A 108 -9.80 9.76 -11.84
N PRO A 109 -10.14 10.09 -13.10
CA PRO A 109 -11.34 10.87 -13.39
C PRO A 109 -12.66 10.21 -12.95
N ARG A 110 -12.72 8.87 -12.91
CA ARG A 110 -13.96 8.13 -12.60
C ARG A 110 -14.11 7.80 -11.11
N PHE A 111 -13.03 7.35 -10.50
CA PHE A 111 -13.03 6.76 -9.16
C PHE A 111 -12.16 7.51 -8.16
N GLY A 112 -11.41 8.54 -8.58
CA GLY A 112 -10.54 9.30 -7.69
C GLY A 112 -11.29 9.93 -6.51
N GLY A 113 -12.56 10.32 -6.70
CA GLY A 113 -13.42 10.81 -5.62
C GLY A 113 -13.94 9.74 -4.66
N GLN A 114 -13.82 8.45 -5.02
CA GLN A 114 -14.16 7.32 -4.15
C GLN A 114 -12.94 6.81 -3.37
N VAL A 115 -11.76 7.38 -3.61
CA VAL A 115 -10.59 7.14 -2.77
C VAL A 115 -10.80 7.94 -1.47
N GLU A 116 -11.59 7.35 -0.59
CA GLU A 116 -11.90 7.90 0.71
C GLU A 116 -10.95 7.28 1.73
N ALA A 117 -10.10 8.14 2.28
CA ALA A 117 -9.39 7.82 3.50
C ALA A 117 -10.41 7.44 4.58
N ASN A 118 -10.42 6.17 5.01
CA ASN A 118 -11.08 5.78 6.25
C ASN A 118 -10.54 6.62 7.44
N TRP A 119 -11.13 6.51 8.63
CA TRP A 119 -10.70 7.30 9.80
C TRP A 119 -9.21 7.09 10.17
N GLU A 120 -8.60 5.95 9.81
CA GLU A 120 -7.15 5.69 9.94
C GLU A 120 -6.32 6.43 8.88
N ALA A 121 -6.90 6.70 7.72
CA ALA A 121 -6.29 7.44 6.62
C ALA A 121 -6.62 8.95 6.61
N ALA A 122 -7.28 9.51 7.64
CA ALA A 122 -7.64 10.93 7.71
C ALA A 122 -6.45 11.91 7.54
N GLY A 123 -5.21 11.42 7.63
CA GLY A 123 -3.96 12.13 7.31
C GLY A 123 -3.28 11.68 6.01
N LEU A 124 -4.03 11.15 5.03
CA LEU A 124 -3.51 10.77 3.72
C LEU A 124 -3.03 12.02 2.98
N GLN A 125 -1.83 11.93 2.42
CA GLN A 125 -1.23 12.98 1.62
C GLN A 125 -0.87 12.41 0.27
N LEU A 126 -1.23 13.12 -0.78
CA LEU A 126 -0.88 12.78 -2.15
C LEU A 126 0.39 13.55 -2.53
N TYR A 127 1.34 12.82 -3.11
CA TYR A 127 2.59 13.38 -3.60
C TYR A 127 2.71 13.08 -5.08
N SER A 128 3.07 14.09 -5.87
CA SER A 128 3.33 13.91 -7.29
C SER A 128 4.66 13.17 -7.48
N SER A 129 4.66 12.11 -8.28
CA SER A 129 5.90 11.42 -8.68
C SER A 129 6.78 12.26 -9.63
N LEU A 130 6.31 13.43 -10.05
CA LEU A 130 7.07 14.41 -10.83
C LEU A 130 7.70 15.50 -9.97
N ASP A 131 7.40 15.54 -8.66
CA ASP A 131 7.93 16.54 -7.73
C ASP A 131 9.06 15.91 -6.89
N GLY A 132 10.23 15.77 -7.52
CA GLY A 132 11.39 15.14 -6.90
C GLY A 132 11.92 15.87 -5.65
N GLU A 133 11.75 17.20 -5.58
CA GLU A 133 12.14 18.01 -4.43
C GLU A 133 11.24 17.70 -3.23
N LEU A 134 9.92 17.76 -3.41
CA LEU A 134 8.96 17.45 -2.36
C LEU A 134 9.10 16.01 -1.85
N ILE A 135 9.36 15.06 -2.75
CA ILE A 135 9.63 13.67 -2.36
C ILE A 135 10.95 13.54 -1.59
N GLY A 136 12.00 14.26 -2.00
CA GLY A 136 13.26 14.33 -1.27
C GLY A 136 13.08 14.82 0.16
N ASP A 137 12.35 15.93 0.32
CA ASP A 137 11.99 16.49 1.63
C ASP A 137 11.16 15.52 2.47
N LEU A 138 10.21 14.82 1.86
CA LEU A 138 9.41 13.80 2.52
C LEU A 138 10.28 12.66 3.06
N VAL A 139 11.21 12.15 2.26
CA VAL A 139 12.13 11.06 2.63
C VAL A 139 13.01 11.46 3.81
N ALA A 140 13.44 12.72 3.89
CA ALA A 140 14.32 13.22 4.95
C ALA A 140 13.63 13.41 6.32
N ARG A 141 12.30 13.24 6.43
CA ARG A 141 11.58 13.50 7.69
C ARG A 141 11.87 12.45 8.77
N GLU A 142 12.29 12.89 9.95
CA GLU A 142 12.54 12.00 11.10
C GLU A 142 11.25 11.37 11.71
N SER A 143 10.08 11.81 11.25
CA SER A 143 8.79 11.30 11.72
C SER A 143 8.40 9.93 11.12
N TRP A 144 9.20 9.38 10.21
CA TRP A 144 8.95 8.05 9.64
C TRP A 144 9.01 6.93 10.68
N SER A 145 8.18 5.91 10.49
CA SER A 145 8.46 4.60 11.05
C SER A 145 9.51 3.88 10.19
N ASN A 146 10.28 2.97 10.80
CA ASN A 146 11.35 2.26 10.10
C ASN A 146 10.81 1.47 8.90
N GLU A 147 9.70 0.76 9.11
CA GLU A 147 9.01 0.00 8.08
C GLU A 147 8.34 0.88 7.02
N GLY A 148 7.81 2.04 7.42
CA GLY A 148 7.20 3.01 6.51
C GLY A 148 8.22 3.61 5.55
N LEU A 149 9.37 4.05 6.08
CA LEU A 149 10.46 4.58 5.27
C LEU A 149 11.04 3.49 4.35
N PHE A 150 11.27 2.29 4.88
CA PHE A 150 11.72 1.16 4.08
C PHE A 150 10.79 0.88 2.88
N ALA A 151 9.47 0.76 3.14
CA ALA A 151 8.50 0.50 2.09
C ALA A 151 8.43 1.63 1.06
N LEU A 152 8.46 2.90 1.51
CA LEU A 152 8.50 4.06 0.62
C LEU A 152 9.73 4.01 -0.30
N LEU A 153 10.93 3.81 0.25
CA LEU A 153 12.18 3.80 -0.52
C LEU A 153 12.21 2.67 -1.55
N GLN A 154 11.76 1.47 -1.18
CA GLN A 154 11.64 0.36 -2.14
C GLN A 154 10.62 0.64 -3.25
N GLY A 155 9.49 1.25 -2.88
CA GLY A 155 8.45 1.69 -3.82
C GLY A 155 8.95 2.74 -4.81
N LEU A 156 9.58 3.82 -4.33
CA LEU A 156 10.12 4.90 -5.16
C LEU A 156 11.20 4.40 -6.12
N ARG A 157 12.11 3.53 -5.64
CA ARG A 157 13.12 2.90 -6.49
C ARG A 157 12.47 2.14 -7.64
N ARG A 158 11.49 1.27 -7.34
CA ARG A 158 10.81 0.49 -8.36
C ARG A 158 9.98 1.36 -9.30
N LEU A 159 9.29 2.37 -8.77
CA LEU A 159 8.48 3.29 -9.55
C LEU A 159 9.34 4.07 -10.55
N ARG A 160 10.57 4.46 -10.19
CA ARG A 160 11.54 5.07 -11.12
C ARG A 160 11.92 4.14 -12.28
N GLU A 161 12.04 2.84 -12.03
CA GLU A 161 12.38 1.86 -13.06
C GLU A 161 11.25 1.61 -14.07
N ILE A 162 9.99 1.63 -13.61
CA ILE A 162 8.83 1.25 -14.44
C ILE A 162 7.98 2.42 -14.93
N GLY A 163 8.12 3.60 -14.32
CA GLY A 163 7.20 4.73 -14.54
C GLY A 163 7.48 5.59 -15.77
N GLY A 164 8.65 5.44 -16.39
CA GLY A 164 9.02 6.18 -17.59
C GLY A 164 8.89 7.70 -17.41
N LYS A 165 8.21 8.37 -18.33
CA LYS A 165 8.03 9.84 -18.32
C LYS A 165 7.08 10.37 -17.24
N ARG A 166 6.34 9.50 -16.53
CA ARG A 166 5.40 9.88 -15.46
C ARG A 166 6.09 10.04 -14.10
N VAL A 167 7.40 9.80 -14.05
CA VAL A 167 8.16 9.71 -12.81
C VAL A 167 9.47 10.48 -12.98
N ASP A 168 9.68 11.46 -12.13
CA ASP A 168 10.92 12.23 -11.99
C ASP A 168 11.30 12.25 -10.51
N LEU A 169 11.92 11.15 -10.08
CA LEU A 169 12.25 10.88 -8.68
C LEU A 169 13.75 10.79 -8.46
N PRO A 170 14.25 11.25 -7.29
CA PRO A 170 15.67 11.16 -6.97
C PRO A 170 16.15 9.70 -6.93
N ALA A 171 17.47 9.55 -7.10
CA ALA A 171 18.11 8.25 -7.02
C ALA A 171 18.08 7.71 -5.58
N VAL A 172 17.22 6.75 -5.28
CA VAL A 172 17.32 5.95 -4.05
C VAL A 172 18.42 4.89 -4.21
N GLU A 173 19.63 5.26 -3.81
CA GLU A 173 20.78 4.36 -3.70
C GLU A 173 20.84 3.79 -2.28
N LEU A 174 20.87 2.48 -2.14
CA LEU A 174 21.30 1.86 -0.89
C LEU A 174 22.83 1.85 -0.93
N SER A 175 23.46 2.91 -0.44
CA SER A 175 24.90 2.85 -0.15
C SER A 175 25.11 1.71 0.83
N GLY A 176 25.83 0.69 0.36
CA GLY A 176 25.94 -0.61 1.00
C GLY A 176 26.34 -0.55 2.48
N LEU A 177 25.92 -1.61 3.19
CA LEU A 177 26.56 -2.10 4.41
C LEU A 177 28.09 -2.00 4.33
#